data_AF-A0A0B8P8D6-F1
#
_entry.id   AF-A0A0B8P8D6-F1
#
_cell.length_a   1.000
_cell.length_b   1.000
_cell.length_c   1.000
_cell.angle_alpha   90.00
_cell.angle_beta   90.00
_cell.angle_gamma   90.00
#
_symmetry.space_group_name_H-M   'P 1'
#
loop_
_entity.id
_entity.type
_entity.pdbx_description
1 polymer ?
#
loop_
_entity_poly.entity_id
_entity_poly.type
_entity_poly.pdbx_seq_one_letter_code
_entity_poly.pdbx_strand_id
1 'polypeptide(L)'
;MTASQFVSCVEHEDISTLVKLPGVGKKTAERLVVEMKDRLKGWGAGDLFTPATDAAPIDNGVSKEDAALEEAISALLALGYKPQMASKVVSQVAQPEMSSETLIKEALRAMV
;
A
#
# COMPACT_ATOMS: atom_id res chain seq x y z
N MET A 1 18.79 8.44 8.14
CA MET A 1 17.35 8.50 8.45
C MET A 1 16.73 7.23 7.90
N THR A 2 16.10 6.41 8.74
CA THR A 2 15.37 5.21 8.29
C THR A 2 13.98 5.58 7.77
N ALA A 3 13.33 4.69 7.01
CA ALA A 3 11.97 4.93 6.50
C ALA A 3 10.96 5.21 7.63
N SER A 4 11.04 4.45 8.72
CA SER A 4 10.21 4.66 9.93
C SER A 4 10.43 6.04 10.57
N GLN A 5 11.69 6.50 10.64
CA GLN A 5 12.00 7.83 11.13
C GLN A 5 11.46 8.92 10.21
N PHE A 6 11.50 8.71 8.89
CA PHE A 6 10.95 9.65 7.92
C PHE A 6 9.43 9.79 8.06
N VAL A 7 8.71 8.69 8.15
CA VAL A 7 7.25 8.71 8.32
C VAL A 7 6.87 9.41 9.62
N SER A 8 7.55 9.08 10.72
CA SER A 8 7.34 9.76 12.00
C SER A 8 7.60 11.27 11.90
N CYS A 9 8.63 11.70 11.17
CA CYS A 9 8.88 13.13 10.94
C CYS A 9 7.77 13.79 10.11
N VAL A 10 7.21 13.10 9.12
CA VAL A 10 6.11 13.65 8.31
C VAL A 10 4.81 13.72 9.12
N GLU A 11 4.49 12.71 9.92
CA GLU A 11 3.31 12.69 10.78
C GLU A 11 3.32 13.79 11.84
N HIS A 12 4.48 14.02 12.46
CA HIS A 12 4.68 15.06 13.48
C HIS A 12 5.05 16.43 12.89
N GLU A 13 5.04 16.58 11.56
CA GLU A 13 5.40 17.82 10.85
C GLU A 13 6.77 18.38 11.28
N ASP A 14 7.74 17.50 11.55
CA ASP A 14 9.11 17.87 11.96
C ASP A 14 9.95 18.31 10.76
N ILE A 15 9.65 19.52 10.29
CA ILE A 15 10.36 20.21 9.21
C ILE A 15 11.83 20.42 9.57
N SER A 16 12.14 20.63 10.86
CA SER A 16 13.50 20.92 11.32
C SER A 16 14.44 19.74 11.06
N THR A 17 13.97 18.52 11.27
CA THR A 17 14.73 17.30 10.98
C THR A 17 14.87 17.06 9.48
N LEU A 18 13.84 17.36 8.69
CA LEU A 18 13.89 17.23 7.23
C LEU A 18 14.85 18.22 6.57
N VAL A 19 14.96 19.45 7.08
CA VAL A 19 15.89 20.48 6.56
C VAL A 19 17.37 20.15 6.83
N LYS A 20 17.66 19.28 7.80
CA LYS A 20 19.04 18.83 8.07
C LYS A 20 19.55 17.86 7.00
N LEU A 21 18.68 17.35 6.12
CA LEU A 21 19.09 16.46 5.04
C LEU A 21 19.82 17.27 3.94
N PRO A 22 20.96 16.78 3.43
CA PRO A 22 21.70 17.47 2.38
C PRO A 22 20.82 17.63 1.13
N GLY A 23 20.65 18.87 0.67
CA GLY A 23 19.83 19.19 -0.51
C GLY A 23 18.34 19.48 -0.23
N VAL A 24 17.87 19.39 1.02
CA VAL A 24 16.49 19.71 1.40
C VAL A 24 16.44 21.06 2.12
N GLY A 25 15.99 22.09 1.42
CA GLY A 25 15.73 23.41 2.03
C GLY A 25 14.37 23.50 2.72
N LYS A 26 14.12 24.56 3.50
CA LYS A 26 12.86 24.80 4.24
C LYS A 26 11.61 24.65 3.38
N LYS A 27 11.58 25.29 2.21
CA LYS A 27 10.45 25.23 1.27
C LYS A 27 10.23 23.82 0.72
N THR A 28 11.30 23.06 0.49
CA THR A 28 11.23 21.68 0.02
C THR A 28 10.72 20.75 1.12
N ALA A 29 11.19 20.94 2.36
CA ALA A 29 10.73 20.19 3.51
C ALA A 29 9.23 20.43 3.81
N GLU A 30 8.78 21.69 3.81
CA GLU A 30 7.36 22.04 3.98
C GLU A 30 6.48 21.38 2.91
N ARG A 31 6.91 21.44 1.64
CA ARG A 31 6.20 20.78 0.53
C ARG A 31 6.16 19.27 0.69
N LEU A 32 7.29 18.66 1.07
CA LEU A 32 7.41 17.21 1.31
C LEU A 32 6.44 16.74 2.38
N VAL A 33 6.33 17.46 3.51
CA VAL A 33 5.40 17.10 4.59
C VAL A 33 3.96 17.08 4.10
N VAL A 34 3.53 18.12 3.37
CA VAL A 34 2.15 18.20 2.87
C VAL A 34 1.83 17.07 1.88
N GLU A 35 2.70 16.87 0.88
CA GLU A 35 2.50 15.83 -0.14
C GLU A 35 2.56 14.41 0.46
N MET A 36 3.49 14.16 1.38
CA MET A 36 3.65 12.85 1.98
C MET A 36 2.57 12.57 3.03
N LYS A 37 2.12 13.57 3.80
CA LYS A 37 1.03 13.39 4.78
C LYS A 37 -0.27 12.98 4.09
N ASP A 38 -0.55 13.47 2.89
CA ASP A 38 -1.70 13.03 2.10
C ASP A 38 -1.59 11.57 1.64
N ARG A 39 -0.40 11.18 1.17
CA ARG A 39 -0.11 9.80 0.75
C ARG A 39 -0.07 8.81 1.91
N LEU A 40 0.45 9.22 3.06
CA LEU A 40 0.62 8.41 4.25
C LEU A 40 -0.68 8.17 5.02
N LYS A 41 -1.72 9.00 4.83
CA LYS A 41 -3.05 8.75 5.43
C LYS A 41 -3.68 7.41 4.99
N GLY A 42 -3.25 6.85 3.87
CA GLY A 42 -3.63 5.50 3.43
C GLY A 42 -2.68 4.40 3.91
N TRP A 43 -1.48 4.75 4.38
CA TRP A 43 -0.51 3.84 4.99
C TRP A 43 -0.73 3.80 6.51
N GLY A 44 -1.79 3.11 6.94
CA GLY A 44 -1.92 2.72 8.34
C GLY A 44 -0.68 1.90 8.77
N ALA A 45 -0.34 1.96 10.06
CA ALA A 45 0.89 1.50 10.70
C ALA A 45 1.38 0.03 10.44
N GLY A 46 0.73 -0.72 9.54
CA GLY A 46 1.15 -2.03 9.06
C GLY A 46 1.77 -2.06 7.65
N ASP A 47 1.64 -1.00 6.84
CA ASP A 47 2.05 -1.01 5.42
C ASP A 47 3.50 -0.52 5.18
N LEU A 48 4.17 -0.02 6.24
CA LEU A 48 5.59 0.37 6.17
C LEU A 48 6.55 -0.82 6.07
N PHE A 49 6.03 -2.04 6.06
CA PHE A 49 6.82 -3.26 5.94
C PHE A 49 6.99 -3.80 4.52
N THR A 50 6.36 -3.20 3.50
CA THR A 50 6.52 -3.69 2.13
C THR A 50 7.07 -2.59 1.23
N PRO A 51 8.40 -2.43 1.13
CA PRO A 51 8.94 -1.96 -0.14
C PRO A 51 8.42 -2.94 -1.19
N ALA A 52 7.86 -2.46 -2.29
CA ALA A 52 7.49 -3.28 -3.42
C ALA A 52 8.74 -3.98 -4.00
N THR A 53 9.17 -5.05 -3.35
CA THR A 53 10.20 -5.98 -3.79
C THR A 53 10.03 -7.26 -2.98
N ASP A 54 9.79 -8.32 -3.73
CA ASP A 54 9.84 -9.72 -3.33
C ASP A 54 8.72 -10.28 -2.45
N ALA A 55 8.23 -11.42 -2.93
CA ALA A 55 7.24 -12.26 -2.29
C ALA A 55 7.72 -12.72 -0.91
N ALA A 56 7.06 -12.25 0.15
CA ALA A 56 7.04 -12.94 1.44
C ALA A 56 5.72 -12.64 2.16
N PRO A 57 5.03 -13.67 2.69
CA PRO A 57 3.78 -13.46 3.41
C PRO A 57 4.09 -12.82 4.76
N ILE A 58 3.62 -11.59 4.95
CA ILE A 58 3.61 -10.89 6.23
C ILE A 58 2.53 -11.51 7.12
N ASP A 59 2.95 -12.20 8.17
CA ASP A 59 2.14 -12.64 9.31
C ASP A 59 1.73 -11.42 10.16
N ASN A 60 0.94 -10.52 9.57
CA ASN A 60 -0.03 -9.77 10.36
C ASN A 60 -1.17 -10.73 10.65
N GLY A 61 -1.91 -10.56 11.75
CA GLY A 61 -3.14 -11.32 12.05
C GLY A 61 -4.30 -11.10 11.04
N VAL A 62 -3.96 -10.73 9.82
CA VAL A 62 -4.69 -10.79 8.56
C VAL A 62 -4.97 -12.27 8.31
N SER A 63 -6.25 -12.64 8.21
CA SER A 63 -6.62 -14.01 7.89
C SER A 63 -5.96 -14.38 6.55
N LYS A 64 -5.62 -15.66 6.33
CA LYS A 64 -5.10 -16.10 5.01
C LYS A 64 -5.98 -15.64 3.84
N GLU A 65 -7.28 -15.52 4.11
CA GLU A 65 -8.29 -14.97 3.21
C GLU A 65 -8.03 -13.50 2.85
N ASP A 66 -7.78 -12.64 3.84
CA ASP A 66 -7.51 -11.22 3.63
C ASP A 66 -6.22 -11.00 2.84
N ALA A 67 -5.17 -11.79 3.12
CA ALA A 67 -3.92 -11.75 2.36
C ALA A 67 -4.13 -12.16 0.89
N ALA A 68 -4.95 -13.19 0.66
CA ALA A 68 -5.28 -13.65 -0.70
C ALA A 68 -6.10 -12.61 -1.48
N LEU A 69 -6.98 -11.85 -0.79
CA LEU A 69 -7.76 -10.76 -1.39
C LEU A 69 -6.87 -9.58 -1.79
N GLU A 70 -5.98 -9.15 -0.91
CA GLU A 70 -5.04 -8.05 -1.18
C GLU A 70 -4.09 -8.38 -2.33
N GLU A 71 -3.59 -9.62 -2.38
CA GLU A 71 -2.75 -10.12 -3.47
C GLU A 71 -3.51 -10.10 -4.80
N ALA A 72 -4.78 -10.55 -4.81
CA ALA A 72 -5.61 -10.54 -6.01
C ALA A 72 -5.89 -9.11 -6.53
N ILE A 73 -6.20 -8.17 -5.63
CA ILE A 73 -6.41 -6.76 -5.99
C ILE A 73 -5.13 -6.17 -6.57
N SER A 74 -3.98 -6.43 -5.94
CA SER A 74 -2.67 -5.93 -6.40
C SER A 74 -2.31 -6.48 -7.78
N ALA A 75 -2.60 -7.75 -8.06
CA ALA A 75 -2.39 -8.35 -9.36
C ALA A 75 -3.26 -7.68 -10.45
N LEU A 76 -4.53 -7.40 -10.17
CA LEU A 76 -5.40 -6.69 -11.11
C LEU A 76 -4.93 -5.25 -11.36
N LEU A 77 -4.46 -4.56 -10.33
CA LEU A 77 -3.84 -3.24 -10.49
C LEU A 77 -2.61 -3.29 -11.40
N ALA A 78 -1.75 -4.30 -11.23
CA ALA A 78 -0.56 -4.51 -12.06
C ALA A 78 -0.91 -4.80 -13.54
N LEU A 79 -2.07 -5.41 -13.80
CA LEU A 79 -2.64 -5.59 -15.14
C LEU A 79 -3.24 -4.31 -15.74
N GLY A 80 -3.32 -3.22 -14.97
CA GLY A 80 -3.83 -1.92 -15.42
C GLY A 80 -5.29 -1.65 -15.10
N TYR A 81 -5.95 -2.47 -14.29
CA TYR A 81 -7.32 -2.20 -13.84
C TYR A 81 -7.36 -1.08 -12.79
N LYS A 82 -8.45 -0.30 -12.79
CA LYS A 82 -8.63 0.78 -11.80
C LYS A 82 -8.85 0.21 -10.39
N PRO A 83 -8.35 0.85 -9.33
CA PRO A 83 -8.49 0.36 -7.95
C PRO A 83 -9.92 0.07 -7.52
N GLN A 84 -10.86 0.94 -7.88
CA GLN A 84 -12.28 0.78 -7.55
C GLN A 84 -12.90 -0.45 -8.24
N MET A 85 -12.47 -0.75 -9.48
CA MET A 85 -12.96 -1.90 -10.22
C MET A 85 -12.33 -3.19 -9.70
N ALA A 86 -11.01 -3.20 -9.47
CA ALA A 86 -10.29 -4.36 -8.95
C ALA A 86 -10.86 -4.81 -7.59
N SER A 87 -10.98 -3.89 -6.63
CA SER A 87 -11.55 -4.19 -5.31
C SER A 87 -13.00 -4.69 -5.41
N LYS A 88 -13.83 -4.04 -6.24
CA LYS A 88 -15.23 -4.44 -6.43
C LYS A 88 -15.35 -5.86 -6.97
N VAL A 89 -14.65 -6.19 -8.05
CA VAL A 89 -14.79 -7.50 -8.69
C VAL A 89 -14.22 -8.60 -7.80
N VAL A 90 -13.06 -8.38 -7.17
CA VAL A 90 -12.47 -9.35 -6.22
C VAL A 90 -13.42 -9.64 -5.07
N SER A 91 -14.06 -8.61 -4.50
CA SER A 91 -15.06 -8.79 -3.42
C SER A 91 -16.31 -9.55 -3.86
N GLN A 92 -16.66 -9.52 -5.15
CA GLN A 92 -17.82 -10.24 -5.69
C GLN A 92 -17.54 -11.72 -5.91
N VAL A 93 -16.30 -12.08 -6.25
CA VAL A 93 -15.89 -13.47 -6.50
C VAL A 93 -15.29 -14.15 -5.26
N ALA A 94 -15.01 -13.39 -4.20
CA ALA A 94 -14.43 -13.86 -2.97
C ALA A 94 -15.26 -14.96 -2.30
N GLN A 95 -14.64 -16.10 -2.06
CA GLN A 95 -15.19 -17.20 -1.28
C GLN A 95 -14.17 -17.63 -0.22
N PRO A 96 -14.64 -18.15 0.94
CA PRO A 96 -13.75 -18.66 1.98
C PRO A 96 -12.84 -19.75 1.41
N GLU A 97 -11.59 -19.75 1.88
CA GLU A 97 -10.53 -20.69 1.48
C GLU A 97 -10.09 -20.64 0.00
N MET A 98 -10.45 -19.61 -0.77
CA MET A 98 -9.88 -19.42 -2.10
C MET A 98 -8.43 -18.92 -2.03
N SER A 99 -7.57 -19.48 -2.89
CA SER A 99 -6.23 -18.95 -3.11
C SER A 99 -6.27 -17.66 -3.93
N SER A 100 -5.25 -16.82 -3.80
CA SER A 100 -5.07 -15.60 -4.60
C SER A 100 -5.08 -15.88 -6.10
N GLU A 101 -4.42 -16.95 -6.56
CA GLU A 101 -4.47 -17.38 -7.97
C GLU A 101 -5.89 -17.66 -8.47
N THR A 102 -6.73 -18.28 -7.63
CA THR A 102 -8.12 -18.62 -7.99
C THR A 102 -8.97 -17.36 -8.04
N LEU A 103 -8.81 -16.48 -7.05
CA LEU A 103 -9.44 -15.15 -7.02
C LEU A 103 -9.11 -14.32 -8.26
N ILE A 104 -7.84 -14.29 -8.69
CA ILE A 104 -7.41 -13.56 -9.88
C ILE A 104 -8.08 -14.14 -11.14
N LYS A 105 -8.11 -15.47 -11.29
CA LYS A 105 -8.73 -16.14 -12.44
C LYS A 105 -10.23 -15.85 -12.53
N GLU A 106 -10.95 -16.02 -11.41
CA GLU A 106 -12.40 -15.76 -11.37
C GLU A 106 -12.72 -14.28 -11.56
N ALA A 107 -11.93 -13.37 -10.96
CA ALA A 107 -12.10 -11.93 -11.15
C ALA A 107 -11.92 -11.52 -12.61
N LEU A 108 -10.89 -12.04 -13.30
CA LEU A 108 -10.70 -11.80 -14.72
C LEU A 108 -11.84 -12.38 -15.56
N ARG A 109 -12.34 -13.57 -15.22
CA ARG A 109 -13.47 -14.19 -15.89
C ARG A 109 -14.76 -13.38 -15.74
N ALA A 110 -14.97 -12.73 -14.60
CA ALA A 110 -16.14 -11.88 -14.34
C ALA A 110 -16.07 -10.51 -15.04
N MET A 111 -14.89 -10.10 -15.54
CA MET A 111 -14.70 -8.84 -16.27
C MET A 111 -14.84 -8.99 -17.80
N VAL A 112 -14.91 -10.22 -18.30
CA VAL A 112 -15.12 -10.57 -19.73
C VAL A 112 -16.58 -10.86 -19.98
#